data_AF-A0A973H207-F1
#
_entry.id   AF-A0A973H207-F1
#
_cell.length_a   1.000
_cell.length_b   1.000
_cell.length_c   1.000
_cell.angle_alpha   90.00
_cell.angle_beta   90.00
_cell.angle_gamma   90.00
#
_symmetry.space_group_name_H-M   'P 1'
#
loop_
_entity.id
_entity.type
_entity.pdbx_description
1 polymer ?
#
loop_
_entity_poly.entity_id
_entity_poly.type
_entity_poly.pdbx_seq_one_letter_code
_entity_poly.pdbx_strand_id
1 'polypeptide(L)' 'MSIDVNNESGTEVDEQAILDIARYALARMRIHPLSELSVIVVDADAMEQLHIQW' A
#
# COMPACT_ATOMS: atom_id res chain seq x y z
N MET A 1 6.34 13.00 4.10
CA MET A 1 6.20 11.54 3.98
C MET A 1 4.84 11.36 3.38
N SER A 2 4.79 11.07 2.09
CA SER A 2 3.55 10.90 1.35
C SER A 2 3.19 9.42 1.36
N ILE A 3 1.95 9.08 1.68
CA ILE A 3 1.43 7.70 1.61
C ILE A 3 0.15 7.78 0.79
N ASP A 4 0.14 7.07 -0.33
CA ASP A 4 -1.02 6.94 -1.21
C ASP A 4 -1.53 5.50 -1.16
N VAL A 5 -2.83 5.33 -0.98
CA VAL A 5 -3.50 4.02 -0.94
C VAL A 5 -4.57 4.02 -2.01
N ASN A 6 -4.46 3.11 -2.97
CA ASN A 6 -5.40 2.96 -4.07
C ASN A 6 -5.99 1.54 -4.07
N ASN A 7 -7.31 1.44 -4.10
CA ASN A 7 -8.00 0.15 -4.08
C ASN A 7 -8.54 -0.20 -5.47
N GLU A 8 -7.89 -1.17 -6.11
CA GLU A 8 -8.26 -1.72 -7.42
C GLU A 8 -8.77 -3.16 -7.32
N SER A 9 -8.97 -3.67 -6.10
CA SER A 9 -9.38 -5.06 -5.85
C SER A 9 -10.84 -5.35 -6.16
N GLY A 10 -11.67 -4.32 -6.38
CA GLY A 10 -13.12 -4.45 -6.55
C GLY A 10 -13.88 -4.83 -5.28
N THR A 11 -13.20 -4.90 -4.13
CA THR A 11 -13.80 -5.20 -2.82
C THR A 11 -13.73 -3.99 -1.89
N GLU A 12 -14.62 -3.90 -0.91
CA GLU A 12 -14.58 -2.83 0.09
C GLU A 12 -13.40 -3.06 1.04
N VAL A 13 -12.53 -2.04 1.14
CA VAL A 13 -11.31 -2.07 1.96
C VAL A 13 -11.25 -0.80 2.80
N ASP A 14 -10.84 -0.96 4.06
CA ASP A 14 -10.55 0.17 4.93
C ASP A 14 -9.18 0.79 4.58
N GLU A 15 -9.18 1.69 3.61
CA GLU A 15 -7.99 2.42 3.16
C GLU A 15 -7.37 3.27 4.27
N GLN A 16 -8.19 3.80 5.19
CA GLN A 16 -7.71 4.62 6.30
C GLN A 16 -6.93 3.77 7.30
N ALA A 17 -7.40 2.56 7.63
CA ALA A 17 -6.65 1.63 8.48
C ALA A 17 -5.31 1.23 7.86
N ILE A 18 -5.24 1.05 6.54
CA ILE A 18 -3.99 0.77 5.81
C ILE A 18 -3.04 1.97 5.90
N LEU A 19 -3.54 3.18 5.69
CA LEU A 19 -2.76 4.40 5.80
C LEU A 19 -2.20 4.60 7.22
N ASP A 20 -2.99 4.32 8.23
CA ASP A 20 -2.58 4.44 9.64
C ASP A 20 -1.51 3.41 10.01
N ILE A 21 -1.66 2.15 9.59
CA ILE A 21 -0.64 1.12 9.88
C ILE A 21 0.65 1.36 9.11
N ALA A 22 0.57 1.83 7.87
CA ALA A 22 1.74 2.21 7.08
C ALA A 22 2.50 3.37 7.75
N ARG A 23 1.78 4.40 8.19
CA ARG A 23 2.38 5.53 8.92
C ARG A 23 3.09 5.06 10.20
N TYR A 24 2.44 4.20 10.97
CA TYR A 24 3.04 3.61 12.18
C TYR A 24 4.32 2.82 11.86
N ALA A 25 4.28 1.93 10.86
CA ALA A 25 5.41 1.09 10.48
C ALA A 25 6.61 1.94 10.02
N LEU A 26 6.40 2.89 9.11
CA LEU A 26 7.46 3.77 8.60
C LEU A 26 8.09 4.61 9.72
N ALA A 27 7.29 5.12 10.66
CA ALA A 27 7.79 5.84 11.82
C ALA A 27 8.67 4.96 12.72
N ARG A 28 8.26 3.72 12.97
CA ARG A 28 9.02 2.75 13.78
C ARG A 28 10.33 2.32 13.12
N MET A 29 10.34 2.23 11.80
CA MET A 29 11.52 1.94 11.00
C MET A 29 12.45 3.16 10.83
N ARG A 30 12.04 4.34 11.28
CA ARG A 30 12.78 5.61 11.14
C ARG A 30 13.06 5.97 9.68
N ILE A 31 12.10 5.71 8.81
CA ILE A 31 12.17 6.10 7.39
C ILE A 31 12.23 7.63 7.29
N HIS A 32 12.97 8.10 6.28
CA HIS A 32 13.19 9.52 6.10
C HIS A 32 11.86 10.26 5.84
N PRO A 33 11.62 11.45 6.44
CA PRO A 33 10.36 12.17 6.25
C PRO A 33 10.06 12.61 4.81
N LEU A 34 11.04 12.62 3.91
CA LEU A 34 10.83 12.92 2.49
C LEU A 34 10.58 11.68 1.62
N SER A 35 10.53 10.49 2.22
CA SER A 35 10.17 9.28 1.48
C SER A 35 8.69 9.26 1.10
N GLU A 36 8.40 8.56 0.01
CA GLU A 36 7.06 8.34 -0.52
C GLU A 36 6.75 6.84 -0.53
N LEU A 37 5.49 6.49 -0.27
CA LEU A 37 4.96 5.13 -0.32
C LEU A 37 3.67 5.15 -1.14
N SER A 38 3.55 4.21 -2.09
CA SER A 38 2.29 3.91 -2.77
C SER A 38 1.91 2.46 -2.46
N VAL A 39 0.64 2.25 -2.11
CA VAL A 39 0.04 0.95 -1.81
C VAL A 39 -1.11 0.76 -2.77
N ILE A 40 -1.06 -0.30 -3.57
CA ILE A 40 -2.15 -0.68 -4.47
C ILE A 40 -2.73 -1.99 -3.97
N VAL A 41 -4.01 -1.99 -3.63
CA VAL A 41 -4.75 -3.20 -3.26
C VAL A 41 -5.34 -3.78 -4.53
N VAL A 42 -5.04 -5.05 -4.80
CA VAL A 42 -5.43 -5.75 -6.03
C VAL A 42 -6.08 -7.09 -5.69
N ASP A 43 -6.80 -7.67 -6.66
CA ASP A 43 -7.35 -9.01 -6.55
C ASP A 43 -6.30 -10.10 -6.87
N ALA A 44 -6.69 -11.36 -6.70
CA ALA A 44 -5.78 -12.49 -6.90
C ALA A 44 -5.32 -12.65 -8.36
N ASP A 45 -6.19 -12.35 -9.33
CA ASP A 45 -5.89 -12.47 -10.76
C ASP A 45 -4.83 -11.43 -11.16
N ALA A 46 -4.97 -10.19 -10.69
CA ALA A 46 -3.97 -9.15 -10.87
C ALA A 46 -2.66 -9.47 -10.15
N MET A 47 -2.70 -10.02 -8.93
CA MET A 47 -1.48 -10.46 -8.21
C MET A 47 -0.72 -11.54 -8.99
N GLU A 48 -1.41 -12.52 -9.57
CA GLU A 48 -0.79 -13.58 -10.38
C GLU A 48 -0.07 -12.99 -11.59
N GLN A 49 -0.72 -12.08 -12.32
CA GLN A 49 -0.11 -11.43 -13.48
C GLN A 49 1.15 -10.66 -13.11
N LEU A 50 1.11 -9.88 -12.02
CA LEU A 50 2.29 -9.13 -11.54
C LEU A 50 3.44 -10.06 -11.12
N HIS A 51 3.12 -11.21 -10.50
CA HIS A 51 4.11 -12.20 -10.10
C HIS A 51 4.79 -12.90 -11.28
N ILE A 52 4.09 -13.09 -12.40
CA ILE A 52 4.67 -13.67 -13.61
C ILE A 52 5.57 -12.65 -14.33
N GLN A 53 5.22 -11.37 -14.25
CA GLN A 53 5.92 -10.30 -14.98
C GLN A 53 7.22 -9.83 -14.32
N TRP A 54 7.41 -10.08 -13.01
CA TRP A 54 8.57 -9.63 -12.23
C TRP A 54 9.18 -10.74 -11.37
#